data_AF-M7XXB7-F1
#
_entry.id   AF-M7XXB7-F1
#
_cell.length_a   1.000
_cell.length_b   1.000
_cell.length_c   1.000
_cell.angle_alpha   90.00
_cell.angle_beta   90.00
_cell.angle_gamma   90.00
#
_symmetry.space_group_name_H-M   'P 1'
#
loop_
_entity.id
_entity.type
_entity.pdbx_description
1 polymer ?
#
loop_
_entity_poly.entity_id
_entity_poly.type
_entity_poly.pdbx_seq_one_letter_code
_entity_poly.pdbx_strand_id
1 'polypeptide(L)' 'MKMKKAQLIEQIQDFPEEFSLDDLIERLLVLEKIEEGQQQVREGKVYLEKEAKKKLEKWLK' A
#
# COMPACT_ATOMS: atom_id res chain seq x y z
N MET A 1 -1.63 1.84 -12.82
CA MET A 1 -2.69 1.66 -11.82
C MET A 1 -4.03 1.43 -12.53
N LYS A 2 -4.75 0.36 -12.21
CA LYS A 2 -6.12 0.11 -12.66
C LYS A 2 -6.92 -0.41 -11.46
N MET A 3 -8.00 0.28 -11.12
CA MET A 3 -8.84 -0.06 -9.97
C MET A 3 -10.26 -0.35 -10.42
N LYS A 4 -10.95 -1.27 -9.73
CA LYS A 4 -12.37 -1.53 -9.99
C LYS A 4 -13.22 -0.49 -9.28
N LYS A 5 -14.24 0.04 -9.98
CA LYS A 5 -15.21 0.98 -9.42
C LYS A 5 -15.85 0.48 -8.11
N ALA A 6 -16.12 -0.82 -7.99
CA ALA A 6 -16.69 -1.42 -6.79
C ALA A 6 -15.78 -1.28 -5.56
N GLN A 7 -14.47 -1.49 -5.71
CA GLN A 7 -13.49 -1.33 -4.63
C GLN A 7 -13.42 0.12 -4.18
N LEU A 8 -13.48 1.08 -5.11
CA LEU A 8 -13.53 2.50 -4.78
C LEU A 8 -14.78 2.86 -3.96
N ILE A 9 -15.94 2.37 -4.37
CA ILE A 9 -17.21 2.61 -3.67
C ILE A 9 -17.13 2.06 -2.24
N GLU A 10 -16.62 0.85 -2.07
CA GLU A 10 -16.40 0.24 -0.76
C GLU A 10 -15.48 1.09 0.12
N GLN A 11 -14.37 1.62 -0.43
CA GLN A 11 -13.46 2.46 0.36
C GLN A 11 -14.10 3.76 0.83
N ILE A 12 -15.01 4.35 0.06
CA ILE A 12 -15.66 5.63 0.40
C ILE A 12 -16.77 5.43 1.45
N GLN A 13 -17.31 4.21 1.63
CA GLN A 13 -18.35 3.96 2.64
C GLN A 13 -17.91 4.26 4.07
N ASP A 14 -16.60 4.13 4.35
CA ASP A 14 -16.02 4.39 5.67
C ASP A 14 -15.57 5.85 5.86
N PHE A 15 -15.72 6.71 4.85
CA PHE A 15 -15.32 8.11 4.95
C PHE A 15 -16.37 8.94 5.69
N PRO A 16 -15.95 10.03 6.36
CA PRO A 16 -16.86 11.03 6.88
C PRO A 16 -17.68 11.69 5.74
N GLU A 17 -18.77 12.36 6.12
CA GLU A 17 -19.65 13.06 5.17
C GLU A 17 -18.91 14.09 4.32
N GLU A 18 -17.87 14.72 4.88
CA GLU A 18 -16.94 15.58 4.18
C GLU A 18 -15.50 15.07 4.34
N PHE A 19 -14.78 14.95 3.23
CA PHE A 19 -13.38 14.57 3.17
C PHE A 19 -12.68 15.24 1.99
N SER A 20 -11.36 15.32 2.02
CA SER A 20 -10.59 15.87 0.91
C SER A 20 -10.29 14.81 -0.16
N LEU A 21 -10.06 15.25 -1.39
CA LEU A 21 -9.60 14.35 -2.44
C LEU A 21 -8.24 13.71 -2.10
N ASP A 22 -7.38 14.45 -1.39
CA ASP A 22 -6.07 13.96 -0.96
C ASP A 22 -6.20 12.79 0.02
N ASP A 23 -7.14 12.86 0.98
CA ASP A 23 -7.41 11.77 1.93
C ASP A 23 -7.82 10.47 1.20
N LEU A 24 -8.68 10.61 0.18
CA LEU A 24 -9.09 9.49 -0.65
C LEU A 24 -7.88 8.91 -1.40
N ILE A 25 -7.08 9.75 -2.05
CA ILE A 25 -5.90 9.31 -2.81
C ILE A 25 -4.90 8.59 -1.90
N GLU A 26 -4.63 9.13 -0.71
CA GLU A 26 -3.71 8.52 0.25
C GLU A 26 -4.19 7.14 0.69
N ARG A 27 -5.47 7.01 1.06
CA ARG A 27 -6.08 5.73 1.43
C ARG A 27 -5.95 4.70 0.30
N LEU A 28 -6.23 5.11 -0.94
CA LEU A 28 -6.12 4.22 -2.10
C LEU A 28 -4.67 3.80 -2.37
N LEU A 29 -3.71 4.70 -2.21
CA LEU A 29 -2.29 4.40 -2.40
C LEU A 29 -1.79 3.37 -1.37
N VAL A 30 -2.18 3.52 -0.10
CA VAL A 30 -1.81 2.57 0.96
C VAL A 30 -2.36 1.18 0.66
N LEU A 31 -3.62 1.08 0.23
CA LEU A 31 -4.24 -0.20 -0.13
C LEU A 31 -3.53 -0.86 -1.31
N GLU A 32 -3.19 -0.11 -2.36
CA GLU A 32 -2.41 -0.62 -3.49
C GLU A 32 -1.06 -1.16 -3.01
N LYS A 33 -0.35 -0.45 -2.12
CA LYS A 33 0.93 -0.91 -1.57
C LYS A 33 0.79 -2.19 -0.73
N ILE A 34 -0.30 -2.34 0.01
CA ILE A 34 -0.60 -3.56 0.76
C ILE A 34 -0.85 -4.72 -0.20
N GLU A 35 -1.68 -4.54 -1.23
CA GLU A 35 -1.95 -5.57 -2.25
C GLU A 35 -0.67 -5.99 -2.99
N GLU A 36 0.16 -5.01 -3.39
CA GLU A 36 1.48 -5.24 -3.99
C GLU A 36 2.38 -6.05 -3.06
N GLY A 37 2.45 -5.69 -1.78
CA GLY A 37 3.23 -6.41 -0.77
C GLY A 37 2.76 -7.86 -0.58
N GLN A 38 1.45 -8.08 -0.51
CA GLN A 38 0.88 -9.43 -0.43
C GLN A 38 1.21 -10.27 -1.68
N GLN A 39 1.17 -9.66 -2.87
CA GLN A 39 1.55 -10.33 -4.11
C GLN A 39 3.04 -10.70 -4.11
N GLN A 40 3.91 -9.80 -3.66
CA GLN A 40 5.34 -10.06 -3.50
C GLN A 40 5.59 -11.24 -2.56
N VAL A 41 4.86 -11.34 -1.44
CA VAL A 41 4.94 -12.49 -0.54
C VAL A 41 4.56 -13.79 -1.25
N ARG A 42 3.43 -13.81 -1.98
CA ARG A 42 3.00 -14.99 -2.76
C ARG A 42 4.01 -15.42 -3.82
N GLU A 43 4.72 -14.47 -4.41
CA GLU A 43 5.77 -14.71 -5.41
C GLU A 43 7.15 -15.02 -4.78
N GLY A 44 7.26 -15.08 -3.46
CA GLY A 44 8.54 -15.30 -2.77
C GLY A 44 9.51 -14.12 -2.86
N LYS A 45 9.05 -12.94 -3.29
CA LYS A 45 9.83 -11.69 -3.35
C LYS A 45 9.94 -11.05 -1.96
N VAL A 46 10.49 -11.81 -1.01
CA VAL A 46 10.68 -11.39 0.38
C VAL A 46 12.17 -11.28 0.69
N TYR A 47 12.48 -10.57 1.77
CA TYR A 47 13.85 -10.47 2.29
C TYR A 47 13.92 -11.12 3.67
N LEU A 48 14.98 -11.86 3.93
CA LEU A 48 15.34 -12.25 5.29
C LEU A 48 15.78 -11.02 6.07
N GLU A 49 15.69 -11.11 7.39
CA GLU A 49 16.03 -10.03 8.32
C GLU A 49 17.47 -9.48 8.09
N LYS A 50 18.44 -10.37 7.85
CA LYS A 50 19.82 -10.00 7.50
C LYS A 50 19.93 -9.21 6.18
N GLU A 51 19.15 -9.58 5.18
CA GLU A 51 19.15 -8.93 3.86
C GLU A 51 18.48 -7.56 3.92
N ALA A 52 17.39 -7.45 4.70
CA ALA A 52 16.71 -6.19 4.96
C ALA A 52 17.62 -5.19 5.69
N LYS A 53 18.33 -5.62 6.74
CA LYS A 53 19.32 -4.79 7.46
C LYS A 53 20.38 -4.22 6.52
N LYS A 54 21.01 -5.07 5.70
CA LYS A 54 22.02 -4.65 4.71
C LYS A 54 21.49 -3.64 3.68
N LYS A 55 20.21 -3.71 3.33
CA LYS A 55 19.58 -2.74 2.41
C LYS A 55 19.36 -1.38 3.08
N LEU A 56 18.97 -1.37 4.35
CA LEU A 56 18.69 -0.16 5.11
C LEU A 56 19.94 0.62 5.51
N GLU A 57 21.08 -0.04 5.71
CA GLU A 57 22.38 0.59 6.01
C GLU A 57 22.80 1.69 5.02
N LYS A 58 22.30 1.65 3.78
CA LYS A 58 22.59 2.67 2.76
C LYS A 58 21.95 4.03 3.06
N TRP A 59 20.89 4.04 3.86
CA TRP A 59 20.05 5.22 4.12
C TRP A 59 20.12 5.70 5.58
N LEU A 60 20.45 4.80 6.51
CA LEU A 60 20.47 5.07 7.95
C LEU A 60 21.88 5.49 8.46
N LYS A 61 22.61 6.30 7.68
CA LYS A 61 23.91 6.86 8.12
C LYS A 61 23.73 7.99 9.11
#